data_AF-A0ABD3GDY4-F1
#
_entry.id   AF-A0ABD3GDY4-F1
#
_cell.length_a   1.000
_cell.length_b   1.000
_cell.length_c   1.000
_cell.angle_alpha   90.00
_cell.angle_beta   90.00
_cell.angle_gamma   90.00
#
_symmetry.space_group_name_H-M   'P 1'
#
loop_
_entity.id
_entity.type
_entity.pdbx_description
1 polymer ?
#
loop_
_entity_poly.entity_id
_entity_poly.type
_entity_poly.pdbx_seq_one_letter_code
_entity_poly.pdbx_strand_id
1 'polypeptide(L)'
;MASPSPQGQVGTAFDSWSSPITADLVSASIKHPGGMAVDSQGRLIWCETHPWEGRYVLMREGVEPGKPAEAITPEGYNVRTVIHECGGGPSTVWCDILVFF
;
A
#
# COMPACT_ATOMS: atom_id res chain seq x y z
N MET A 1 -11.72 -24.20 -57.91
CA MET A 1 -10.96 -23.31 -57.01
C MET A 1 -11.94 -22.85 -55.94
N ALA A 2 -11.85 -23.38 -54.72
CA ALA A 2 -12.77 -23.03 -53.62
C ALA A 2 -12.14 -21.93 -52.76
N SER A 3 -12.85 -20.81 -52.60
CA SER A 3 -12.43 -19.67 -51.78
C SER A 3 -12.37 -20.05 -50.29
N PRO A 4 -11.44 -19.49 -49.50
CA PRO A 4 -11.36 -19.78 -48.07
C PRO A 4 -12.49 -19.08 -47.32
N SER A 5 -13.10 -19.78 -46.36
CA SER A 5 -14.10 -19.25 -45.44
C SER A 5 -13.49 -18.18 -44.52
N PRO A 6 -14.23 -17.11 -44.17
CA PRO A 6 -13.73 -16.13 -43.22
C PRO A 6 -13.63 -16.79 -41.84
N GLN A 7 -12.42 -16.89 -41.32
CA GLN A 7 -12.16 -17.34 -39.96
C GLN A 7 -12.76 -16.28 -39.03
N GLY A 8 -13.84 -16.65 -38.33
CA GLY A 8 -14.51 -15.78 -37.37
C GLY A 8 -13.51 -15.31 -36.32
N GLN A 9 -13.35 -14.00 -36.23
CA GLN A 9 -12.57 -13.36 -35.17
C GLN A 9 -13.18 -13.78 -33.83
N VAL A 10 -12.46 -14.59 -33.05
CA VAL A 10 -12.88 -14.96 -31.69
C VAL A 10 -12.61 -13.76 -30.80
N GLY A 11 -13.50 -12.77 -30.87
CA GLY A 11 -13.59 -11.71 -29.86
C GLY A 11 -14.21 -12.32 -28.62
N THR A 12 -13.47 -12.41 -27.52
CA THR A 12 -14.07 -12.68 -26.21
C THR A 12 -15.12 -11.60 -25.94
N ALA A 13 -16.30 -12.00 -25.46
CA ALA A 13 -17.29 -11.03 -24.99
C ALA A 13 -16.68 -10.14 -23.90
N PHE A 14 -17.17 -8.91 -23.78
CA PHE A 14 -16.83 -8.05 -22.65
C PHE A 14 -17.04 -8.84 -21.33
N ASP A 15 -16.12 -8.66 -20.39
CA ASP A 15 -16.06 -9.37 -19.09
C ASP A 15 -15.79 -10.89 -19.12
N SER A 16 -15.58 -11.50 -20.28
CA SER A 16 -15.30 -12.95 -20.41
C SER A 16 -13.83 -13.27 -20.67
N TRP A 17 -12.95 -12.27 -20.65
CA TRP A 17 -11.50 -12.47 -20.81
C TRP A 17 -10.91 -13.00 -19.51
N SER A 18 -10.07 -14.03 -19.60
CA SER A 18 -9.35 -14.55 -18.44
C SER A 18 -8.32 -13.51 -17.98
N SER A 19 -8.54 -12.93 -16.79
CA SER A 19 -7.59 -12.01 -16.16
C SER A 19 -6.62 -12.78 -15.28
N PRO A 20 -5.29 -12.55 -15.40
CA PRO A 20 -4.31 -13.07 -14.45
C PRO A 20 -4.33 -12.32 -13.11
N ILE A 21 -5.08 -11.22 -13.01
CA ILE A 21 -5.20 -10.38 -11.80
C ILE A 21 -6.37 -10.91 -10.97
N THR A 22 -6.08 -11.66 -9.91
CA THR A 22 -7.08 -12.20 -8.99
C THR A 22 -7.46 -11.18 -7.91
N ALA A 23 -8.65 -11.35 -7.30
CA ALA A 23 -9.09 -10.51 -6.19
C ALA A 23 -8.11 -10.54 -5.01
N ASP A 24 -7.57 -11.72 -4.70
CA ASP A 24 -6.57 -11.90 -3.65
C ASP A 24 -5.31 -11.08 -3.96
N LEU A 25 -4.82 -11.12 -5.20
CA LEU A 25 -3.63 -10.36 -5.63
C LEU A 25 -3.86 -8.85 -5.51
N VAL A 26 -5.05 -8.35 -5.84
CA VAL A 26 -5.39 -6.93 -5.67
C VAL A 26 -5.44 -6.56 -4.20
N SER A 27 -6.15 -7.32 -3.37
CA SER A 27 -6.31 -7.00 -1.94
C SER A 27 -4.98 -7.02 -1.18
N ALA A 28 -4.06 -7.89 -1.58
CA ALA A 28 -2.74 -8.08 -1.01
C ALA A 28 -1.70 -7.01 -1.39
N SER A 29 -1.84 -6.39 -2.56
CA SER A 29 -0.77 -5.60 -3.19
C SER A 29 -0.84 -4.11 -2.90
N ILE A 30 -1.94 -3.66 -2.28
CA ILE A 30 -2.20 -2.24 -2.07
C ILE A 30 -1.44 -1.72 -0.85
N LYS A 31 -0.33 -1.03 -1.11
CA LYS A 31 0.37 -0.19 -0.13
C LYS A 31 0.01 1.26 -0.38
N HIS A 32 -0.58 1.91 0.61
CA HIS A 32 -0.88 3.34 0.54
C HIS A 32 0.03 4.11 1.50
N PRO A 33 1.10 4.75 1.01
CA PRO A 33 1.87 5.67 1.83
C PRO A 33 1.07 6.95 2.08
N GLY A 34 0.98 7.36 3.34
CA GLY A 34 0.32 8.59 3.77
C GLY A 34 0.96 9.13 5.05
N GLY A 35 0.60 10.35 5.48
CA GLY A 35 1.15 10.94 6.70
C GLY A 35 2.67 11.02 6.69
N MET A 36 3.22 11.87 5.82
CA MET A 36 4.67 12.04 5.65
C MET A 36 5.23 13.09 6.61
N ALA A 37 6.43 12.82 7.13
CA ALA A 37 7.20 13.74 7.94
C ALA A 37 8.71 13.47 7.80
N VAL A 38 9.53 14.31 8.41
CA VAL A 38 10.98 14.16 8.42
C VAL A 38 11.44 14.08 9.88
N ASP A 39 12.31 13.12 10.19
CA ASP A 39 12.90 12.98 11.52
C ASP A 39 14.01 14.01 11.78
N SER A 40 14.54 14.04 12.99
CA SER A 40 15.65 14.95 13.37
C SER A 40 16.96 14.69 12.62
N GLN A 41 17.09 13.53 11.96
CA GLN A 41 18.24 13.16 11.14
C GLN A 41 18.02 13.43 9.64
N GLY A 42 16.88 14.03 9.27
CA GLY A 42 16.56 14.34 7.88
C GLY A 42 15.98 13.18 7.07
N ARG A 43 15.57 12.08 7.71
CA ARG A 43 15.01 10.91 7.02
C ARG A 43 13.50 11.00 6.89
N LEU A 44 12.98 10.53 5.77
CA LEU A 44 11.53 10.45 5.56
C LEU A 44 10.90 9.40 6.48
N ILE A 45 9.79 9.76 7.12
CA ILE A 45 8.89 8.86 7.85
C ILE A 45 7.51 8.94 7.20
N TRP A 46 6.87 7.80 6.99
CA TRP A 46 5.51 7.71 6.46
C TRP A 46 4.74 6.58 7.11
N CYS A 47 3.41 6.67 7.04
CA CYS A 47 2.51 5.60 7.40
C CYS A 47 2.19 4.77 6.15
N GLU A 48 2.32 3.45 6.22
CA GLU A 48 2.06 2.52 5.12
C GLU A 48 1.06 1.45 5.55
N THR A 49 0.08 1.14 4.69
CA THR A 49 -0.82 0.01 4.91
C THR A 49 -0.08 -1.31 4.69
N HIS A 50 -0.22 -2.24 5.63
CA HIS A 50 0.19 -3.64 5.48
C HIS A 50 -1.07 -4.53 5.39
N PRO A 51 -1.59 -4.81 4.17
CA PRO A 51 -2.87 -5.50 4.00
C PRO A 51 -2.92 -6.88 4.65
N TRP A 52 -1.82 -7.64 4.57
CA TRP A 52 -1.69 -8.97 5.17
C TRP A 52 -1.79 -8.97 6.69
N GLU A 53 -1.42 -7.85 7.32
CA GLU A 53 -1.44 -7.68 8.78
C GLU A 53 -2.66 -6.85 9.24
N GLY A 54 -3.47 -6.35 8.31
CA GLY A 54 -4.66 -5.54 8.61
C GLY A 54 -4.37 -4.25 9.37
N ARG A 55 -3.14 -3.72 9.28
CA ARG A 55 -2.67 -2.60 10.09
C ARG A 55 -1.92 -1.56 9.27
N TYR A 56 -1.87 -0.36 9.85
CA TYR A 56 -1.02 0.73 9.40
C TYR A 56 0.29 0.69 10.19
N VAL A 57 1.41 0.89 9.49
CA VAL A 57 2.77 0.76 10.02
C VAL A 57 3.52 2.05 9.70
N LEU A 58 4.21 2.62 10.70
CA LEU A 58 5.19 3.66 10.41
C LEU A 58 6.46 3.04 9.84
N MET A 59 6.83 3.56 8.69
CA MET A 59 8.03 3.23 7.95
C MET A 59 9.00 4.41 8.03
N ARG A 60 10.29 4.12 8.02
CA ARG A 60 11.36 5.10 7.99
C ARG A 60 12.31 4.78 6.85
N GLU A 61 12.78 5.82 6.16
CA GLU A 61 13.81 5.71 5.14
C GLU A 61 15.07 5.06 5.69
N GLY A 62 15.71 4.22 4.87
CA GLY A 62 16.96 3.56 5.22
C GLY A 62 18.08 4.56 5.52
N VAL A 63 18.99 4.20 6.43
CA VAL A 63 20.09 5.09 6.87
C VAL A 63 21.03 5.49 5.73
N GLU A 64 21.19 4.61 4.74
CA GLU A 64 22.06 4.84 3.58
C GLU A 64 21.25 4.79 2.29
N PRO A 65 21.67 5.54 1.25
CA PRO A 65 21.05 5.46 -0.07
C PRO A 65 21.01 4.02 -0.60
N GLY A 66 19.81 3.57 -0.99
CA GLY A 66 19.60 2.22 -1.52
C GLY A 66 19.37 1.14 -0.46
N LYS A 67 19.41 1.47 0.84
CA LYS A 67 18.90 0.57 1.88
C LYS A 67 17.37 0.56 1.86
N PRO A 68 16.73 -0.60 2.10
CA PRO A 68 15.28 -0.66 2.21
C PRO A 68 14.80 0.17 3.39
N ALA A 69 13.58 0.69 3.26
CA ALA A 69 12.86 1.28 4.37
C ALA A 69 12.63 0.25 5.48
N GLU A 70 12.60 0.71 6.72
CA GLU A 70 12.37 -0.14 7.89
C GLU A 70 11.05 0.22 8.59
N ALA A 71 10.35 -0.79 9.08
CA ALA A 71 9.19 -0.60 9.94
C ALA A 71 9.67 -0.23 11.35
N ILE A 72 9.26 0.93 11.84
CA ILE A 72 9.55 1.38 13.22
C ILE A 72 8.40 1.05 14.19
N THR A 73 7.24 0.63 13.68
CA THR A 73 6.12 0.16 14.52
C THR A 73 6.31 -1.32 14.88
N PRO A 74 6.33 -1.69 16.17
CA PRO A 74 6.46 -3.08 16.58
C PRO A 74 5.32 -3.96 16.04
N GLU A 75 5.56 -5.26 16.00
CA GLU A 75 4.52 -6.25 15.63
C GLU A 75 3.33 -6.18 16.61
N GLY A 76 2.11 -6.34 16.08
CA GLY A 76 0.88 -6.27 16.87
C GLY A 76 0.33 -4.86 17.12
N TYR A 77 1.07 -3.79 16.78
CA TYR A 77 0.61 -2.41 16.92
C TYR A 77 0.10 -1.83 15.60
N ASN A 78 -0.98 -1.05 15.65
CA ASN A 78 -1.64 -0.46 14.49
C ASN A 78 -1.69 1.07 14.58
N VAL A 79 -1.06 1.76 13.64
CA VAL A 79 -0.97 3.22 13.60
C VAL A 79 -2.24 3.83 12.99
N ARG A 80 -3.32 3.90 13.76
CA ARG A 80 -4.59 4.50 13.32
C ARG A 80 -5.22 5.36 14.41
N THR A 81 -5.90 6.43 14.01
CA THR A 81 -6.78 7.20 14.89
C THR A 81 -8.23 6.92 14.52
N VAL A 82 -9.13 6.98 15.52
CA VAL A 82 -10.59 6.89 15.32
C VAL A 82 -11.26 8.26 15.26
N ILE A 83 -10.46 9.33 15.27
CA ILE A 83 -10.97 10.70 15.26
C ILE A 83 -11.78 10.90 13.97
N HIS A 84 -13.08 11.13 14.13
CA HIS A 84 -14.08 11.31 13.07
C HIS A 84 -14.37 10.10 12.17
N GLU A 85 -14.10 8.85 12.61
CA GLU A 85 -14.36 7.58 11.87
C GLU A 85 -13.70 7.44 10.47
N CYS A 86 -13.21 8.54 9.92
CA CYS A 86 -12.34 8.67 8.78
C CYS A 86 -10.96 8.93 9.36
N GLY A 87 -9.97 8.08 9.11
CA GLY A 87 -8.58 8.23 9.59
C GLY A 87 -7.89 9.49 9.06
N GLY A 88 -8.41 10.66 9.41
CA GLY A 88 -7.97 11.98 9.02
C GLY A 88 -6.72 12.35 9.79
N GLY A 89 -5.59 12.34 9.08
CA GLY A 89 -4.29 12.74 9.61
C GLY A 89 -3.75 11.81 10.70
N PRO A 90 -3.33 10.57 10.37
CA PRO A 90 -2.77 9.64 11.36
C PRO A 90 -1.34 10.00 11.82
N SER A 91 -0.85 11.22 11.59
CA SER A 91 0.40 11.71 12.18
C SER A 91 0.55 13.22 11.99
N THR A 92 0.55 13.97 13.09
CA THR A 92 1.44 15.13 13.21
C THR A 92 2.68 14.59 13.92
N VAL A 93 3.76 14.42 13.18
CA VAL A 93 5.07 14.16 13.79
C VAL A 93 5.48 15.46 14.47
N TRP A 94 5.23 15.53 15.78
CA TRP A 94 5.85 16.50 16.66
C TRP A 94 7.13 15.86 17.17
N CYS A 95 8.25 16.59 17.11
CA CYS A 95 9.58 16.09 17.42
C CYS A 95 9.57 15.15 18.65
N ASP A 96 10.11 13.95 18.45
CA ASP A 96 10.51 12.96 19.46
C ASP A 96 9.44 12.24 20.31
N ILE A 97 8.13 12.32 20.02
CA ILE A 97 7.15 11.49 20.75
C ILE A 97 6.20 10.76 19.80
N LEU A 98 6.42 9.45 19.69
CA LEU A 98 5.50 8.50 19.08
C LEU A 98 4.60 7.90 20.16
N VAL A 99 3.38 8.42 20.30
CA VAL A 99 2.36 7.85 21.19
C VAL A 99 1.42 6.95 20.37
N PHE A 100 1.32 5.68 20.74
CA PHE A 100 0.23 4.79 20.31
C PHE A 100 -0.73 4.59 21.50
N PHE A 101 -2.04 4.53 21.24
CA PHE A 101 -3.07 4.13 22.19
C PHE A 101 -3.55 2.71 21.89
#